data_AF-A0A662IYD0-F1
#
_entry.id   AF-A0A662IYD0-F1
#
_cell.length_a   1.000
_cell.length_b   1.000
_cell.length_c   1.000
_cell.angle_alpha   90.00
_cell.angle_beta   90.00
_cell.angle_gamma   90.00
#
_symmetry.space_group_name_H-M   'P 1'
#
loop_
_entity.id
_entity.type
_entity.pdbx_description
1 polymer ?
#
loop_
_entity_poly.entity_id
_entity_poly.type
_entity_poly.pdbx_seq_one_letter_code
_entity_poly.pdbx_strand_id
1 'polypeptide(L)'
;MRHGNLLATLLVLSIAINSILTVAYLSQLHLLNDVSTKLQSYAETSEELSAKVAELSYQLNLTLSQLEFYKNLAENLPNATWSGEEGWIQGASTVNLVAVKSTPTGLEGVTLQCEVKLLQGSGRILVDTEPRIGIDLQASVRTAVQVAEQLTGVSLNETDVVVRVRSSEEERIEVVDGPSAGAAITVAVISAIRGEPLNASVYMTGTINPDGSIGWVGGILEKALAAARGGGKLFIIPKGQRLAPVWVVVRENPMPGLVIERYELRYVDVEEYLHSQGYHVEVIELEHVEEAYPYFTGQELKS
;
A
#
# COMPACT_ATOMS: atom_id res chain seq x y z
N MET A 1 -82.29 -27.62 -38.94
CA MET A 1 -81.62 -27.57 -37.62
C MET A 1 -80.34 -28.43 -37.52
N ARG A 2 -79.67 -28.85 -38.62
CA ARG A 2 -78.46 -29.70 -38.55
C ARG A 2 -77.11 -28.98 -38.79
N HIS A 3 -77.08 -27.75 -39.31
CA HIS A 3 -75.82 -27.03 -39.60
C HIS A 3 -75.31 -26.14 -38.46
N GLY A 4 -76.18 -25.64 -37.57
CA GLY A 4 -75.77 -24.82 -36.42
C GLY A 4 -74.94 -25.59 -35.39
N ASN A 5 -75.26 -26.88 -35.17
CA ASN A 5 -74.52 -27.72 -34.21
C ASN A 5 -73.10 -28.07 -34.69
N LEU A 6 -72.88 -28.23 -36.00
CA LEU A 6 -71.56 -28.57 -36.56
C LEU A 6 -70.58 -27.40 -36.42
N LEU A 7 -71.04 -26.18 -36.71
CA LEU A 7 -70.22 -24.96 -36.56
C LEU A 7 -69.88 -24.69 -35.09
N ALA A 8 -70.84 -24.88 -34.18
CA ALA A 8 -70.60 -24.76 -32.75
C ALA A 8 -69.57 -25.79 -32.25
N THR A 9 -69.66 -27.05 -32.68
CA THR A 9 -68.68 -28.08 -32.30
C THR A 9 -67.28 -27.82 -32.86
N LEU A 10 -67.17 -27.29 -34.08
CA LEU A 10 -65.88 -26.92 -34.68
C LEU A 10 -65.24 -25.74 -33.97
N LEU A 11 -66.04 -24.76 -33.55
CA LEU A 11 -65.56 -23.59 -32.81
C LEU A 11 -65.06 -23.99 -31.42
N VAL A 12 -65.80 -24.84 -30.70
CA VAL A 12 -65.37 -25.39 -29.40
C VAL A 12 -64.09 -26.21 -29.56
N LEU A 13 -63.99 -27.04 -30.60
CA LEU A 13 -62.78 -27.82 -30.88
C LEU A 13 -61.59 -26.90 -31.21
N SER A 14 -61.79 -25.85 -31.99
CA SER A 14 -60.76 -24.87 -32.33
C SER A 14 -60.27 -24.10 -31.10
N ILE A 15 -61.18 -23.67 -30.21
CA ILE A 15 -60.81 -23.02 -28.95
C ILE A 15 -60.02 -23.99 -28.06
N ALA A 16 -60.43 -25.26 -27.98
CA ALA A 16 -59.71 -26.27 -27.19
C ALA A 16 -58.32 -26.57 -27.76
N ILE A 17 -58.17 -26.64 -29.08
CA ILE A 17 -56.86 -26.83 -29.72
C ILE A 17 -55.97 -25.60 -29.50
N ASN A 18 -56.50 -24.40 -29.66
CA ASN A 18 -55.74 -23.16 -29.45
C ASN A 18 -55.36 -22.94 -27.98
N SER A 19 -56.19 -23.36 -27.03
CA SER A 19 -55.84 -23.30 -25.60
C SER A 19 -54.72 -24.29 -25.24
N ILE A 20 -54.74 -25.50 -25.81
CA ILE A 20 -53.65 -26.47 -25.63
C ILE A 20 -52.34 -25.96 -26.27
N LEU A 21 -52.42 -25.41 -27.48
CA LEU A 21 -51.26 -24.84 -28.18
C LEU A 21 -50.66 -23.65 -27.44
N THR A 22 -51.48 -22.77 -26.88
CA THR A 22 -51.00 -21.61 -26.11
C THR A 22 -50.34 -22.04 -24.80
N VAL A 23 -50.88 -23.04 -24.10
CA VAL A 23 -50.23 -23.62 -22.91
C VAL A 23 -48.89 -24.26 -23.26
N ALA A 24 -48.81 -25.00 -24.38
CA ALA A 24 -47.56 -25.58 -24.86
C ALA A 24 -46.52 -24.52 -25.28
N TYR A 25 -46.96 -23.42 -25.90
CA TYR A 25 -46.09 -22.30 -26.26
C TYR A 25 -45.57 -21.56 -25.01
N LEU A 26 -46.44 -21.32 -24.02
CA LEU A 26 -46.08 -20.70 -22.75
C LEU A 26 -45.10 -21.53 -21.92
N SER A 27 -45.25 -22.86 -21.93
CA SER A 27 -44.30 -23.75 -21.25
C SER A 27 -42.94 -23.77 -21.95
N GLN A 28 -42.93 -23.72 -23.28
CA GLN A 28 -41.70 -23.62 -24.07
C GLN A 28 -40.97 -22.29 -23.84
N LEU A 29 -41.71 -21.17 -23.72
CA LEU A 29 -41.13 -19.87 -23.39
C LEU A 29 -40.51 -19.86 -21.98
N HIS A 30 -41.15 -20.48 -20.99
CA HIS A 30 -40.57 -20.63 -19.66
C HIS A 30 -39.28 -21.46 -19.70
N LEU A 31 -39.26 -22.55 -20.46
CA LEU A 31 -38.07 -23.38 -20.61
C LEU A 31 -36.92 -22.61 -21.27
N LEU A 32 -37.22 -21.80 -22.29
CA LEU A 32 -36.22 -20.97 -22.96
C LEU A 32 -35.63 -19.91 -22.03
N ASN A 33 -36.47 -19.25 -21.23
CA ASN A 33 -35.99 -18.29 -20.23
C ASN A 33 -35.10 -18.97 -19.18
N ASP A 34 -35.50 -20.14 -18.68
CA ASP A 34 -34.76 -20.88 -17.65
C ASP A 34 -33.41 -21.41 -18.17
N VAL A 35 -33.35 -21.80 -19.45
CA VAL A 35 -32.10 -22.17 -20.12
C VAL A 35 -31.21 -20.94 -20.33
N SER A 36 -31.78 -19.79 -20.73
CA SER A 36 -31.03 -18.55 -20.92
C SER A 36 -30.40 -18.05 -19.63
N THR A 37 -31.14 -18.05 -18.51
CA THR A 37 -30.61 -17.64 -17.20
C THR A 37 -29.50 -18.57 -16.72
N LYS A 38 -29.67 -19.89 -16.93
CA LYS A 38 -28.60 -20.86 -16.63
C LYS A 38 -27.36 -20.63 -17.47
N LEU A 39 -27.50 -20.40 -18.78
CA LEU A 39 -26.37 -20.09 -19.67
C LEU A 39 -25.63 -18.82 -19.23
N GLN A 40 -26.36 -17.79 -18.83
CA GLN A 40 -25.76 -16.55 -18.35
C GLN A 40 -25.00 -16.76 -17.03
N SER A 41 -25.57 -17.51 -16.08
CA SER A 41 -24.88 -17.87 -14.84
C SER A 41 -23.62 -18.72 -15.07
N TYR A 42 -23.65 -19.63 -16.05
CA TYR A 42 -22.48 -20.42 -16.43
C TYR A 42 -21.39 -19.58 -17.11
N ALA A 43 -21.78 -18.59 -17.91
CA ALA A 43 -20.84 -17.65 -18.52
C ALA A 43 -20.13 -16.79 -17.45
N GLU A 44 -20.90 -16.25 -16.48
CA GLU A 44 -20.36 -15.48 -15.35
C GLU A 44 -19.42 -16.33 -14.48
N THR A 45 -19.82 -17.56 -14.15
CA THR A 45 -18.97 -18.50 -13.38
C THR A 45 -17.69 -18.85 -14.14
N SER A 46 -17.76 -19.01 -15.46
CA SER A 46 -16.58 -19.30 -16.29
C SER A 46 -15.61 -18.12 -16.33
N GLU A 47 -16.12 -16.89 -16.34
CA GLU A 47 -15.31 -15.67 -16.30
C GLU A 47 -14.64 -15.51 -14.93
N GLU A 48 -15.38 -15.71 -13.84
CA GLU A 48 -14.85 -15.68 -12.47
C GLU A 48 -13.78 -16.77 -12.27
N LEU A 49 -14.04 -17.99 -12.74
CA LEU A 49 -13.08 -19.09 -12.65
C LEU A 49 -11.82 -18.79 -13.46
N SER A 50 -11.96 -18.18 -14.64
CA SER A 50 -10.82 -17.77 -15.47
C SER A 50 -9.99 -16.67 -14.80
N ALA A 51 -10.64 -15.68 -14.20
CA ALA A 51 -9.96 -14.64 -13.41
C ALA A 51 -9.21 -15.26 -12.21
N LYS A 52 -9.82 -16.24 -11.54
CA LYS A 52 -9.20 -16.94 -10.41
C LYS A 52 -8.01 -17.80 -10.83
N VAL A 53 -8.10 -18.46 -11.99
CA VAL A 53 -6.97 -19.21 -12.57
C VAL A 53 -5.84 -18.26 -12.97
N ALA A 54 -6.14 -17.09 -13.52
CA ALA A 54 -5.13 -16.07 -13.85
C ALA A 54 -4.41 -15.55 -12.59
N GLU A 55 -5.18 -15.24 -11.54
CA GLU A 55 -4.66 -14.84 -10.25
C GLU A 55 -3.78 -15.94 -9.62
N LEU A 56 -4.28 -17.19 -9.56
CA LEU A 56 -3.52 -18.33 -9.05
C LEU A 56 -2.23 -18.57 -9.84
N SER A 57 -2.27 -18.42 -11.17
CA SER A 57 -1.09 -18.55 -12.02
C SER A 57 -0.07 -17.45 -11.75
N TYR A 58 -0.53 -16.22 -11.50
CA TYR A 58 0.32 -15.12 -11.11
C TYR A 58 0.98 -15.36 -9.74
N GLN A 59 0.20 -15.78 -8.74
CA GLN A 59 0.69 -16.15 -7.41
C GLN A 59 1.69 -17.31 -7.46
N LEU A 60 1.43 -18.32 -8.31
CA LEU A 60 2.33 -19.44 -8.53
C LEU A 60 3.66 -18.98 -9.14
N ASN A 61 3.63 -18.08 -10.11
CA ASN A 61 4.84 -17.58 -10.74
C ASN A 61 5.69 -16.74 -9.77
N LEU A 62 5.04 -15.94 -8.91
CA LEU A 62 5.71 -15.20 -7.83
C LEU A 62 6.37 -16.15 -6.81
N THR A 63 5.65 -17.18 -6.37
CA THR A 63 6.19 -18.16 -5.41
C THR A 63 7.30 -19.02 -6.00
N LEU A 64 7.20 -19.40 -7.28
CA LEU A 64 8.28 -20.07 -8.00
C LEU A 64 9.53 -19.18 -8.10
N SER A 65 9.35 -17.89 -8.43
CA SER A 65 10.44 -16.92 -8.47
C SER A 65 11.12 -16.78 -7.09
N GLN A 66 10.33 -16.77 -6.01
CA GLN A 66 10.86 -16.78 -4.63
C GLN A 66 11.60 -18.08 -4.30
N LEU A 67 11.08 -19.23 -4.75
CA LEU A 67 11.71 -20.52 -4.49
C LEU A 67 13.04 -20.66 -5.24
N GLU A 68 13.10 -20.22 -6.49
CA GLU A 68 14.35 -20.14 -7.26
C GLU A 68 15.36 -19.23 -6.59
N PHE A 69 14.92 -18.11 -6.02
CA PHE A 69 15.76 -17.24 -5.21
C PHE A 69 16.35 -17.97 -3.98
N TYR A 70 15.52 -18.67 -3.19
CA TYR A 70 16.01 -19.44 -2.03
C TYR A 70 16.91 -20.60 -2.43
N LYS A 71 16.62 -21.25 -3.55
CA LYS A 71 17.47 -22.30 -4.11
C LYS A 71 18.81 -21.75 -4.56
N ASN A 72 18.84 -20.59 -5.21
CA ASN A 72 20.07 -19.91 -5.60
C ASN A 72 20.89 -19.48 -4.38
N LEU A 73 20.24 -18.98 -3.32
CA LEU A 73 20.90 -18.72 -2.03
C LEU A 73 21.49 -20.00 -1.43
N ALA A 74 20.76 -21.12 -1.49
CA ALA A 74 21.23 -22.39 -0.95
C ALA A 74 22.39 -23.00 -1.76
N GLU A 75 22.35 -22.90 -3.09
CA GLU A 75 23.36 -23.43 -4.01
C GLU A 75 24.61 -22.52 -4.10
N ASN A 76 24.45 -21.21 -3.91
CA ASN A 76 25.53 -20.22 -3.86
C ASN A 76 25.85 -19.76 -2.43
N LEU A 77 25.78 -20.67 -1.45
CA LEU A 77 26.38 -20.49 -0.13
C LEU A 77 27.84 -21.01 -0.17
N PRO A 78 28.85 -20.22 -0.59
CA PRO A 78 30.23 -20.53 -0.21
C PRO A 78 30.35 -20.20 1.27
N ASN A 79 30.53 -21.21 2.13
CA ASN A 79 30.95 -21.13 3.54
C ASN A 79 30.89 -19.71 4.15
N ALA A 80 29.68 -19.16 4.28
CA ALA A 80 29.49 -17.87 4.92
C ALA A 80 29.38 -18.13 6.42
N THR A 81 30.49 -18.55 7.03
CA THR A 81 30.76 -18.15 8.40
C THR A 81 30.73 -16.62 8.39
N TRP A 82 29.82 -16.03 9.17
CA TRP A 82 29.78 -14.60 9.44
C TRP A 82 31.06 -14.21 10.21
N SER A 83 32.20 -14.19 9.51
CA SER A 83 33.41 -13.50 9.90
C SER A 83 33.50 -12.28 9.01
N GLY A 84 33.48 -11.10 9.62
CA GLY A 84 33.53 -9.84 8.89
C GLY A 84 34.82 -9.68 8.11
N GLU A 85 34.75 -9.89 6.79
CA GLU A 85 35.77 -9.44 5.83
C GLU A 85 35.09 -8.93 4.54
N GLU A 86 35.15 -7.61 4.37
CA GLU A 86 35.54 -6.90 3.14
C GLU A 86 34.93 -7.34 1.80
N GLY A 87 33.60 -7.24 1.67
CA GLY A 87 33.02 -6.78 0.41
C GLY A 87 33.10 -5.26 0.38
N TRP A 88 33.69 -4.65 -0.66
CA TRP A 88 33.79 -3.20 -0.78
C TRP A 88 32.39 -2.57 -0.73
N ILE A 89 32.01 -1.98 0.41
CA ILE A 89 30.79 -1.20 0.54
C ILE A 89 31.03 0.10 -0.23
N GLN A 90 30.33 0.28 -1.35
CA GLN A 90 30.43 1.49 -2.17
C GLN A 90 29.68 2.66 -1.53
N GLY A 91 28.77 2.38 -0.59
CA GLY A 91 28.04 3.38 0.16
C GLY A 91 27.11 2.76 1.20
N ALA A 92 26.87 3.46 2.29
CA ALA A 92 25.89 3.05 3.29
C ALA A 92 25.20 4.29 3.88
N SER A 93 23.92 4.14 4.16
CA SER A 93 23.13 5.17 4.83
C SER A 93 22.11 4.52 5.76
N THR A 94 21.59 5.32 6.67
CA THR A 94 20.54 4.90 7.59
C THR A 94 19.57 6.04 7.79
N VAL A 95 18.28 5.75 7.65
CA VAL A 95 17.20 6.73 7.82
C VAL A 95 16.16 6.18 8.79
N ASN A 96 15.57 7.06 9.59
CA ASN A 96 14.42 6.71 10.42
C ASN A 96 13.15 6.79 9.58
N LEU A 97 12.32 5.76 9.67
CA LEU A 97 11.00 5.70 9.05
C LEU A 97 9.93 5.81 10.13
N VAL A 98 8.74 6.21 9.72
CA VAL A 98 7.53 6.17 10.54
C VAL A 98 6.46 5.35 9.86
N ALA A 99 5.73 4.57 10.64
CA ALA A 99 4.64 3.74 10.17
C ALA A 99 3.50 3.74 11.19
N VAL A 100 2.40 3.12 10.83
CA VAL A 100 1.29 2.85 11.75
C VAL A 100 1.11 1.35 11.93
N LYS A 101 0.81 0.96 13.17
CA LYS A 101 0.34 -0.37 13.55
C LYS A 101 -1.14 -0.30 13.93
N SER A 102 -1.89 -1.34 13.59
CA SER A 102 -3.28 -1.47 14.02
C SER A 102 -3.31 -2.04 15.43
N THR A 103 -3.99 -1.36 16.34
CA THR A 103 -4.24 -1.82 17.71
C THR A 103 -5.75 -1.96 17.93
N PRO A 104 -6.22 -2.74 18.91
CA PRO A 104 -7.65 -2.83 19.24
C PRO A 104 -8.29 -1.47 19.56
N THR A 105 -7.49 -0.50 19.99
CA THR A 105 -7.92 0.85 20.38
C THR A 105 -7.82 1.88 19.25
N GLY A 106 -7.25 1.52 18.10
CA GLY A 106 -7.07 2.43 16.96
C GLY A 106 -5.71 2.27 16.28
N LEU A 107 -5.32 3.26 15.48
CA LEU A 107 -3.99 3.31 14.89
C LEU A 107 -2.98 3.86 15.90
N GLU A 108 -1.80 3.25 15.96
CA GLU A 108 -0.67 3.75 16.73
C GLU A 108 0.54 3.94 15.83
N GLY A 109 1.24 5.06 15.97
CA GLY A 109 2.46 5.33 15.22
C GLY A 109 3.67 4.63 15.84
N VAL A 110 4.55 4.11 14.99
CA VAL A 110 5.82 3.48 15.37
C VAL A 110 6.96 3.99 14.51
N THR A 111 8.17 3.97 15.08
CA THR A 111 9.42 4.27 14.35
C THR A 111 10.09 2.98 13.89
N LEU A 112 10.65 3.00 12.69
CA LEU A 112 11.46 1.92 12.14
C LEU A 112 12.81 2.51 11.70
N GLN A 113 13.83 1.67 11.58
CA GLN A 113 15.11 2.05 11.02
C GLN A 113 15.30 1.35 9.68
N CYS A 114 15.66 2.11 8.65
CA CYS A 114 15.97 1.61 7.33
C CYS A 114 17.46 1.81 7.05
N GLU A 115 18.20 0.71 6.94
CA GLU A 115 19.59 0.68 6.50
C GLU A 115 19.65 0.41 5.00
N VAL A 116 20.39 1.24 4.27
CA VAL A 116 20.67 1.03 2.84
C VAL A 116 22.17 0.77 2.67
N LYS A 117 22.53 -0.28 1.95
CA LYS A 117 23.91 -0.59 1.59
C LYS A 117 24.03 -0.80 0.09
N LEU A 118 25.04 -0.19 -0.51
CA LEU A 118 25.41 -0.34 -1.90
C LEU A 118 26.62 -1.27 -1.98
N LEU A 119 26.44 -2.40 -2.66
CA LEU A 119 27.45 -3.44 -2.84
C LEU A 119 27.72 -3.63 -4.32
N GLN A 120 28.98 -3.83 -4.71
CA GLN A 120 29.28 -4.19 -6.10
C GLN A 120 28.55 -5.49 -6.48
N GLY A 121 27.82 -5.49 -7.60
CA GLY A 121 26.90 -6.57 -7.95
C GLY A 121 26.36 -6.48 -9.36
N SER A 122 25.13 -6.95 -9.56
CA SER A 122 24.48 -7.03 -10.88
C SER A 122 23.18 -6.24 -10.93
N GLY A 123 23.07 -5.17 -10.13
CA GLY A 123 21.91 -4.28 -10.11
C GLY A 123 20.69 -4.86 -9.38
N ARG A 124 20.88 -5.81 -8.47
CA ARG A 124 19.78 -6.45 -7.75
C ARG A 124 19.33 -5.59 -6.59
N ILE A 125 18.01 -5.52 -6.39
CA ILE A 125 17.42 -4.89 -5.22
C ILE A 125 17.01 -5.99 -4.24
N LEU A 126 17.67 -6.02 -3.09
CA LEU A 126 17.47 -7.01 -2.02
C LEU A 126 16.79 -6.32 -0.83
N VAL A 127 15.60 -6.77 -0.47
CA VAL A 127 14.81 -6.19 0.62
C VAL A 127 14.65 -7.24 1.71
N ASP A 128 15.20 -6.95 2.89
CA ASP A 128 15.11 -7.78 4.09
C ASP A 128 14.38 -7.00 5.18
N THR A 129 13.32 -7.58 5.73
CA THR A 129 12.40 -6.86 6.62
C THR A 129 12.09 -7.71 7.84
N GLU A 130 12.35 -7.15 9.00
CA GLU A 130 11.94 -7.68 10.30
C GLU A 130 11.21 -6.55 11.04
N PRO A 131 9.86 -6.49 11.01
CA PRO A 131 8.86 -7.51 10.67
C PRO A 131 8.66 -7.76 9.16
N ARG A 132 7.93 -8.82 8.77
CA ARG A 132 7.53 -9.07 7.38
C ARG A 132 6.62 -7.95 6.89
N ILE A 133 7.15 -7.04 6.09
CA ILE A 133 6.38 -5.95 5.48
C ILE A 133 5.79 -6.45 4.14
N GLY A 134 4.61 -5.93 3.78
CA GLY A 134 3.88 -6.32 2.57
C GLY A 134 4.62 -6.06 1.25
N ILE A 135 4.02 -6.56 0.15
CA ILE A 135 4.50 -6.46 -1.24
C ILE A 135 4.80 -5.00 -1.64
N ASP A 136 4.08 -4.05 -1.04
CA ASP A 136 4.15 -2.62 -1.34
C ASP A 136 5.53 -2.01 -1.03
N LEU A 137 6.26 -2.53 -0.04
CA LEU A 137 7.59 -2.01 0.29
C LEU A 137 8.61 -2.36 -0.79
N GLN A 138 8.54 -3.56 -1.36
CA GLN A 138 9.45 -3.95 -2.46
C GLN A 138 9.22 -3.07 -3.69
N ALA A 139 7.96 -2.78 -4.01
CA ALA A 139 7.62 -1.84 -5.08
C ALA A 139 8.16 -0.43 -4.78
N SER A 140 7.96 0.05 -3.55
CA SER A 140 8.44 1.38 -3.10
C SER A 140 9.96 1.51 -3.18
N VAL A 141 10.70 0.47 -2.76
CA VAL A 141 12.17 0.46 -2.85
C VAL A 141 12.63 0.53 -4.31
N ARG A 142 11.97 -0.20 -5.23
CA ARG A 142 12.31 -0.13 -6.66
C ARG A 142 12.12 1.27 -7.23
N THR A 143 10.99 1.90 -6.93
CA THR A 143 10.74 3.29 -7.35
C THR A 143 11.73 4.25 -6.70
N ALA A 144 12.06 4.05 -5.43
CA ALA A 144 13.03 4.87 -4.72
C ALA A 144 14.43 4.80 -5.35
N VAL A 145 14.89 3.60 -5.72
CA VAL A 145 16.17 3.39 -6.43
C VAL A 145 16.14 4.10 -7.78
N GLN A 146 15.09 3.91 -8.57
CA GLN A 146 14.94 4.55 -9.88
C GLN A 146 15.00 6.09 -9.78
N VAL A 147 14.27 6.67 -8.82
CA VAL A 147 14.26 8.12 -8.60
C VAL A 147 15.63 8.60 -8.11
N ALA A 148 16.30 7.85 -7.24
CA ALA A 148 17.64 8.19 -6.78
C ALA A 148 18.67 8.19 -7.93
N GLU A 149 18.61 7.21 -8.84
CA GLU A 149 19.45 7.19 -10.06
C GLU A 149 19.18 8.42 -10.93
N GLN A 150 17.91 8.77 -11.14
CA GLN A 150 17.52 9.93 -11.95
C GLN A 150 18.01 11.24 -11.35
N LEU A 151 17.89 11.42 -10.03
CA LEU A 151 18.27 12.64 -9.33
C LEU A 151 19.78 12.79 -9.15
N THR A 152 20.52 11.69 -9.03
CA THR A 152 21.99 11.71 -8.84
C THR A 152 22.78 11.58 -10.15
N GLY A 153 22.14 11.09 -11.22
CA GLY A 153 22.82 10.75 -12.47
C GLY A 153 23.73 9.52 -12.38
N VAL A 154 23.73 8.81 -11.23
CA VAL A 154 24.55 7.61 -11.00
C VAL A 154 23.72 6.37 -11.29
N SER A 155 24.19 5.53 -12.19
CA SER A 155 23.56 4.24 -12.46
C SER A 155 24.00 3.18 -11.45
N LEU A 156 23.04 2.41 -10.94
CA LEU A 156 23.20 1.31 -10.01
C LEU A 156 23.06 -0.06 -10.69
N ASN A 157 23.15 -0.14 -12.03
CA ASN A 157 23.04 -1.40 -12.78
C ASN A 157 24.11 -2.45 -12.42
N GLU A 158 25.27 -2.01 -11.91
CA GLU A 158 26.37 -2.88 -11.44
C GLU A 158 26.49 -2.87 -9.91
N THR A 159 25.44 -2.42 -9.22
CA THR A 159 25.43 -2.22 -7.77
C THR A 159 24.18 -2.85 -7.19
N ASP A 160 24.36 -3.87 -6.35
CA ASP A 160 23.25 -4.43 -5.58
C ASP A 160 22.86 -3.46 -4.45
N VAL A 161 21.58 -3.12 -4.38
CA VAL A 161 21.00 -2.27 -3.34
C VAL A 161 20.37 -3.16 -2.28
N VAL A 162 20.96 -3.18 -1.09
CA VAL A 162 20.44 -3.94 0.05
C VAL A 162 19.72 -3.00 1.00
N VAL A 163 18.42 -3.20 1.16
CA VAL A 163 17.57 -2.45 2.10
C VAL A 163 17.20 -3.37 3.25
N ARG A 164 17.53 -2.95 4.48
CA ARG A 164 17.13 -3.64 5.71
C ARG A 164 16.23 -2.73 6.53
N VAL A 165 15.01 -3.17 6.76
CA VAL A 165 14.08 -2.47 7.65
C VAL A 165 13.94 -3.24 8.95
N ARG A 166 14.22 -2.55 10.06
CA ARG A 166 14.15 -3.09 11.41
C ARG A 166 13.24 -2.24 12.28
N SER A 167 12.41 -2.90 13.08
CA SER A 167 11.68 -2.24 14.14
C SER A 167 12.63 -1.77 15.24
N SER A 168 12.41 -0.56 15.77
CA SER A 168 13.07 -0.12 17.00
C SER A 168 12.48 -0.80 18.24
N GLU A 169 11.29 -1.39 18.13
CA GLU A 169 10.62 -2.14 19.19
C GLU A 169 10.80 -3.65 18.95
N GLU A 170 11.16 -4.40 19.99
CA GLU A 170 11.42 -5.86 19.97
C GLU A 170 10.16 -6.71 19.70
N GLU A 171 8.97 -6.10 19.71
CA GLU A 171 7.70 -6.78 19.47
C GLU A 171 7.47 -7.04 17.97
N ARG A 172 6.75 -8.13 17.66
CA ARG A 172 6.31 -8.43 16.29
C ARG A 172 5.22 -7.43 15.90
N ILE A 173 5.59 -6.40 15.15
CA ILE A 173 4.64 -5.40 14.64
C ILE A 173 4.09 -5.88 13.30
N GLU A 174 2.77 -6.06 13.20
CA GLU A 174 2.08 -6.13 11.91
C GLU A 174 1.86 -4.69 11.41
N VAL A 175 2.81 -4.20 10.63
CA VAL A 175 2.79 -2.84 10.06
C VAL A 175 1.78 -2.79 8.90
N VAL A 176 0.87 -1.82 8.94
CA VAL A 176 -0.29 -1.77 8.04
C VAL A 176 -0.02 -1.00 6.74
N ASP A 177 0.93 -0.07 6.72
CA ASP A 177 1.00 0.94 5.65
C ASP A 177 2.26 0.84 4.78
N GLY A 178 2.25 -0.20 3.93
CA GLY A 178 3.36 -0.74 3.14
C GLY A 178 4.04 0.13 2.06
N PRO A 179 3.54 1.29 1.59
CA PRO A 179 4.29 2.16 0.67
C PRO A 179 4.73 3.53 1.21
N SER A 180 4.27 3.92 2.41
CA SER A 180 4.37 5.30 2.93
C SER A 180 5.78 5.79 3.33
N ALA A 181 6.80 4.94 3.13
CA ALA A 181 8.21 5.21 3.41
C ALA A 181 9.04 5.50 2.14
N GLY A 182 8.43 5.44 0.95
CA GLY A 182 9.13 5.56 -0.32
C GLY A 182 10.04 6.79 -0.41
N ALA A 183 9.54 7.97 -0.04
CA ALA A 183 10.31 9.22 -0.13
C ALA A 183 11.53 9.21 0.81
N ALA A 184 11.38 8.70 2.04
CA ALA A 184 12.48 8.58 2.99
C ALA A 184 13.54 7.55 2.55
N ILE A 185 13.10 6.44 1.94
CA ILE A 185 14.00 5.44 1.35
C ILE A 185 14.78 6.06 0.18
N THR A 186 14.15 6.86 -0.67
CA THR A 186 14.83 7.57 -1.76
C THR A 186 15.96 8.46 -1.22
N VAL A 187 15.69 9.26 -0.19
CA VAL A 187 16.71 10.09 0.48
C VAL A 187 17.87 9.23 1.00
N ALA A 188 17.57 8.06 1.59
CA ALA A 188 18.59 7.12 2.04
C ALA A 188 19.44 6.56 0.89
N VAL A 189 18.82 6.17 -0.23
CA VAL A 189 19.57 5.69 -1.40
C VAL A 189 20.48 6.80 -1.95
N ILE A 190 19.98 8.02 -2.11
CA ILE A 190 20.77 9.18 -2.54
C ILE A 190 21.94 9.44 -1.59
N SER A 191 21.70 9.39 -0.27
CA SER A 191 22.75 9.52 0.75
C SER A 191 23.80 8.41 0.65
N ALA A 192 23.39 7.17 0.40
CA ALA A 192 24.32 6.06 0.23
C ALA A 192 25.18 6.24 -1.04
N ILE A 193 24.60 6.74 -2.14
CA ILE A 193 25.34 7.07 -3.37
C ILE A 193 26.36 8.18 -3.12
N ARG A 194 25.97 9.24 -2.40
CA ARG A 194 26.81 10.43 -2.18
C ARG A 194 27.77 10.30 -1.00
N GLY A 195 27.59 9.31 -0.14
CA GLY A 195 28.37 9.18 1.10
C GLY A 195 28.09 10.29 2.12
N GLU A 196 26.92 10.92 2.05
CA GLU A 196 26.54 12.04 2.92
C GLU A 196 25.67 11.55 4.07
N PRO A 197 26.05 11.77 5.35
CA PRO A 197 25.28 11.27 6.48
C PRO A 197 23.94 12.00 6.63
N LEU A 198 22.89 11.25 6.97
CA LEU A 198 21.56 11.80 7.22
C LEU A 198 21.39 12.22 8.69
N ASN A 199 20.74 13.36 8.90
CA ASN A 199 20.36 13.85 10.22
C ASN A 199 19.23 12.99 10.81
N ALA A 200 19.56 12.21 11.85
CA ALA A 200 18.60 11.34 12.53
C ALA A 200 17.46 12.08 13.26
N SER A 201 17.57 13.41 13.46
CA SER A 201 16.49 14.24 14.01
C SER A 201 15.47 14.71 12.97
N VAL A 202 15.68 14.40 11.68
CA VAL A 202 14.73 14.70 10.61
C VAL A 202 13.96 13.44 10.28
N TYR A 203 12.64 13.56 10.29
CA TYR A 203 11.72 12.48 9.96
C TYR A 203 10.89 12.88 8.75
N MET A 204 10.48 11.89 7.97
CA MET A 204 9.69 12.09 6.77
C MET A 204 8.66 10.98 6.61
N THR A 205 7.51 11.30 6.04
CA THR A 205 6.58 10.32 5.48
C THR A 205 6.12 10.75 4.08
N GLY A 206 5.76 9.77 3.25
CA GLY A 206 5.36 10.02 1.87
C GLY A 206 5.61 8.79 1.00
N THR A 207 4.65 8.43 0.15
CA THR A 207 4.96 7.53 -0.96
C THR A 207 5.85 8.26 -1.97
N ILE A 208 6.52 7.53 -2.85
CA ILE A 208 7.34 8.11 -3.91
C ILE A 208 6.79 7.69 -5.27
N ASN A 209 6.56 8.67 -6.14
CA ASN A 209 6.20 8.43 -7.53
C ASN A 209 7.46 8.40 -8.41
N PRO A 210 7.42 7.73 -9.58
CA PRO A 210 8.58 7.66 -10.49
C PRO A 210 9.10 9.01 -11.00
N ASP A 211 8.30 10.08 -10.93
CA ASP A 211 8.69 11.44 -11.29
C ASP A 211 9.39 12.20 -10.14
N GLY A 212 9.54 11.58 -8.97
CA GLY A 212 10.15 12.18 -7.79
C GLY A 212 9.16 12.93 -6.88
N SER A 213 7.86 12.98 -7.24
CA SER A 213 6.84 13.61 -6.41
C SER A 213 6.47 12.75 -5.19
N ILE A 214 6.19 13.43 -4.08
CA ILE A 214 5.82 12.81 -2.79
C ILE A 214 4.31 12.63 -2.76
N GLY A 215 3.86 11.38 -2.66
CA GLY A 215 2.45 11.04 -2.60
C GLY A 215 1.88 10.98 -1.18
N TRP A 216 0.55 11.00 -1.12
CA TRP A 216 -0.21 11.12 0.12
C TRP A 216 -0.10 9.86 1.00
N VAL A 217 -0.25 10.05 2.30
CA VAL A 217 -0.22 8.95 3.28
C VAL A 217 -1.39 9.00 4.24
N GLY A 218 -1.75 7.84 4.79
CA GLY A 218 -2.69 7.71 5.90
C GLY A 218 -2.01 7.86 7.26
N GLY A 219 -2.81 8.12 8.30
CA GLY A 219 -2.34 8.12 9.70
C GLY A 219 -1.27 9.17 10.01
N ILE A 220 -1.40 10.38 9.45
CA ILE A 220 -0.35 11.40 9.54
C ILE A 220 -0.10 11.88 10.96
N LEU A 221 -1.15 11.95 11.80
CA LEU A 221 -1.03 12.38 13.19
C LEU A 221 -0.31 11.32 14.04
N GLU A 222 -0.66 10.05 13.83
CA GLU A 222 -0.01 8.93 14.50
C GLU A 222 1.47 8.85 14.10
N LYS A 223 1.79 9.02 12.82
CA LYS A 223 3.16 9.07 12.30
C LYS A 223 3.94 10.27 12.81
N ALA A 224 3.32 11.44 12.86
CA ALA A 224 3.91 12.65 13.42
C ALA A 224 4.25 12.46 14.90
N LEU A 225 3.35 11.84 15.67
CA LEU A 225 3.62 11.51 17.07
C LEU A 225 4.75 10.49 17.22
N ALA A 226 4.84 9.49 16.34
CA ALA A 226 5.95 8.56 16.33
C ALA A 226 7.28 9.26 16.05
N ALA A 227 7.33 10.15 15.06
CA ALA A 227 8.50 10.97 14.77
C ALA A 227 8.91 11.80 15.99
N ALA A 228 7.95 12.46 16.64
CA ALA A 228 8.20 13.28 17.83
C ALA A 228 8.72 12.44 19.01
N ARG A 229 8.12 11.27 19.28
CA ARG A 229 8.58 10.30 20.30
C ARG A 229 9.97 9.75 19.98
N GLY A 230 10.28 9.57 18.71
CA GLY A 230 11.60 9.17 18.20
C GLY A 230 12.69 10.25 18.33
N GLY A 231 12.35 11.45 18.83
CA GLY A 231 13.29 12.56 18.96
C GLY A 231 13.41 13.43 17.70
N GLY A 232 12.44 13.34 16.80
CA GLY A 232 12.34 14.22 15.63
C GLY A 232 12.20 15.68 16.03
N LYS A 233 12.93 16.55 15.33
CA LYS A 233 12.85 18.02 15.44
C LYS A 233 12.16 18.65 14.24
N LEU A 234 12.22 17.96 13.10
CA LEU A 234 11.58 18.33 11.85
C LEU A 234 10.85 17.11 11.30
N PHE A 235 9.58 17.29 10.94
CA PHE A 235 8.77 16.27 10.31
C PHE A 235 8.29 16.75 8.93
N ILE A 236 8.77 16.07 7.89
CA ILE A 236 8.45 16.37 6.50
C ILE A 236 7.25 15.53 6.08
N ILE A 237 6.25 16.20 5.53
CA ILE A 237 5.00 15.59 5.08
C ILE A 237 4.69 15.92 3.62
N PRO A 238 3.84 15.13 2.94
CA PRO A 238 3.42 15.44 1.59
C PRO A 238 2.63 16.74 1.53
N LYS A 239 2.84 17.52 0.47
CA LYS A 239 2.14 18.79 0.23
C LYS A 239 0.62 18.63 0.24
N GLY A 240 -0.06 19.47 1.02
CA GLY A 240 -1.51 19.47 1.17
C GLY A 240 -2.02 18.58 2.31
N GLN A 241 -1.13 18.00 3.13
CA GLN A 241 -1.50 17.15 4.27
C GLN A 241 -1.29 17.79 5.64
N ARG A 242 -0.94 19.09 5.72
CA ARG A 242 -0.78 19.81 6.99
C ARG A 242 -2.03 19.83 7.87
N LEU A 243 -3.23 19.79 7.27
CA LEU A 243 -4.50 19.71 7.97
C LEU A 243 -5.01 18.27 7.99
N ALA A 244 -5.00 17.64 9.16
CA ALA A 244 -5.43 16.26 9.33
C ALA A 244 -6.87 16.18 9.90
N PRO A 245 -7.72 15.28 9.37
CA PRO A 245 -9.05 15.06 9.91
C PRO A 245 -9.00 14.27 11.23
N VAL A 246 -9.64 14.80 12.26
CA VAL A 246 -9.79 14.17 13.58
C VAL A 246 -11.26 14.08 13.96
N TRP A 247 -11.65 12.92 14.48
CA TRP A 247 -12.97 12.72 15.08
C TRP A 247 -12.96 13.22 16.52
N VAL A 248 -13.68 14.30 16.80
CA VAL A 248 -13.85 14.80 18.17
C VAL A 248 -15.23 14.44 18.71
N VAL A 249 -15.29 13.99 19.96
CA VAL A 249 -16.53 13.69 20.67
C VAL A 249 -17.06 14.98 21.30
N VAL A 250 -18.12 15.53 20.74
CA VAL A 250 -18.84 16.67 21.30
C VAL A 250 -19.96 16.14 22.19
N ARG A 251 -19.87 16.44 23.49
CA ARG A 251 -20.86 16.07 24.49
C ARG A 251 -21.81 17.23 24.73
N GLU A 252 -23.08 17.04 24.40
CA GLU A 252 -24.16 17.98 24.70
C GLU A 252 -25.02 17.44 25.83
N ASN A 253 -25.41 18.31 26.76
CA ASN A 253 -26.30 17.96 27.87
C ASN A 253 -27.57 18.82 27.81
N PRO A 254 -28.50 18.52 26.88
CA PRO A 254 -29.69 19.35 26.65
C PRO A 254 -30.67 19.33 27.84
N MET A 255 -30.68 18.27 28.66
CA MET A 255 -31.50 18.17 29.87
C MET A 255 -30.81 17.30 30.94
N PRO A 256 -31.05 17.54 32.24
CA PRO A 256 -30.47 16.73 33.31
C PRO A 256 -30.71 15.23 33.11
N GLY A 257 -29.62 14.45 33.02
CA GLY A 257 -29.67 12.99 32.84
C GLY A 257 -29.59 12.52 31.38
N LEU A 258 -29.59 13.43 30.40
CA LEU A 258 -29.44 13.09 28.98
C LEU A 258 -28.10 13.65 28.45
N VAL A 259 -27.15 12.76 28.16
CA VAL A 259 -25.91 13.12 27.47
C VAL A 259 -25.99 12.64 26.03
N ILE A 260 -25.83 13.56 25.08
CA ILE A 260 -25.72 13.26 23.66
C ILE A 260 -24.25 13.38 23.28
N GLU A 261 -23.66 12.28 22.82
CA GLU A 261 -22.32 12.28 22.24
C GLU A 261 -22.43 12.30 20.72
N ARG A 262 -21.88 13.34 20.08
CA ARG A 262 -21.80 13.47 18.63
C ARG A 262 -20.34 13.43 18.20
N TYR A 263 -20.04 12.67 17.16
CA TYR A 263 -18.73 12.72 16.50
C TYR A 263 -18.75 13.80 15.43
N GLU A 264 -17.89 14.80 15.58
CA GLU A 264 -17.68 15.84 14.57
C GLU A 264 -16.31 15.66 13.93
N LEU A 265 -16.25 15.81 12.61
CA LEU A 265 -14.98 15.87 11.88
C LEU A 265 -14.41 17.28 12.03
N ARG A 266 -13.22 17.41 12.63
CA ARG A 266 -12.47 18.66 12.70
C ARG A 266 -11.11 18.49 12.04
N TYR A 267 -10.68 19.51 11.32
CA TYR A 267 -9.34 19.57 10.77
C TYR A 267 -8.42 20.23 11.80
N VAL A 268 -7.33 19.55 12.12
CA VAL A 268 -6.32 20.04 13.06
C VAL A 268 -5.00 20.15 12.30
N ASP A 269 -4.29 21.25 12.50
CA ASP A 269 -2.93 21.41 11.99
C ASP A 269 -2.00 20.41 12.69
N VAL A 270 -1.22 19.66 11.92
CA VAL A 270 -0.34 18.60 12.45
C VAL A 270 0.69 19.16 13.44
N GLU A 271 1.24 20.35 13.18
CA GLU A 271 2.22 21.00 14.06
C GLU A 271 1.56 21.45 15.37
N GLU A 272 0.39 22.11 15.28
CA GLU A 272 -0.37 22.52 16.46
C GLU A 272 -0.80 21.32 17.31
N TYR A 273 -1.16 20.22 16.66
CA TYR A 273 -1.47 18.97 17.34
C TYR A 273 -0.26 18.46 18.12
N LEU A 274 0.93 18.38 17.51
CA LEU A 274 2.15 17.97 18.22
C LEU A 274 2.47 18.88 19.40
N HIS A 275 2.36 20.20 19.22
CA HIS A 275 2.53 21.19 20.28
C HIS A 275 1.53 20.97 21.43
N SER A 276 0.27 20.65 21.12
CA SER A 276 -0.76 20.34 22.13
C SER A 276 -0.43 19.08 22.94
N GLN A 277 0.31 18.14 22.34
CA GLN A 277 0.77 16.91 22.99
C GLN A 277 2.11 17.10 23.74
N GLY A 278 2.65 18.32 23.77
CA GLY A 278 3.89 18.65 24.50
C GLY A 278 5.17 18.39 23.71
N TYR A 279 5.09 18.13 22.41
CA TYR A 279 6.26 17.98 21.54
C TYR A 279 6.51 19.27 20.78
N HIS A 280 7.77 19.65 20.59
CA HIS A 280 8.16 20.81 19.78
C HIS A 280 8.85 20.31 18.51
N VAL A 281 8.07 20.06 17.46
CA VAL A 281 8.53 19.52 16.19
C VAL A 281 8.01 20.43 15.09
N GLU A 282 8.89 20.94 14.26
CA GLU A 282 8.52 21.73 13.09
C GLU A 282 7.96 20.82 12.01
N VAL A 283 6.88 21.22 11.34
CA VAL A 283 6.27 20.44 10.26
C VAL A 283 6.35 21.23 8.96
N ILE A 284 6.94 20.61 7.93
CA ILE A 284 7.06 21.20 6.60
C ILE A 284 6.41 20.31 5.53
N GLU A 285 5.83 20.96 4.53
CA GLU A 285 5.16 20.32 3.40
C GLU A 285 6.04 20.42 2.16
N LEU A 286 6.36 19.29 1.54
CA LEU A 286 7.16 19.24 0.32
C LEU A 286 6.41 18.49 -0.79
N GLU A 287 6.65 18.90 -2.04
CA GLU A 287 6.04 18.27 -3.20
C GLU A 287 6.96 17.22 -3.81
N HIS A 288 8.27 17.47 -3.81
CA HIS A 288 9.27 16.60 -4.43
C HIS A 288 10.35 16.17 -3.43
N VAL A 289 10.86 14.96 -3.61
CA VAL A 289 11.86 14.37 -2.70
C VAL A 289 13.21 15.07 -2.76
N GLU A 290 13.55 15.71 -3.88
CA GLU A 290 14.77 16.51 -4.03
C GLU A 290 14.82 17.70 -3.06
N GLU A 291 13.66 18.29 -2.75
CA GLU A 291 13.53 19.39 -1.79
C GLU A 291 13.79 18.93 -0.36
N ALA A 292 13.59 17.64 -0.07
CA ALA A 292 13.76 17.08 1.25
C ALA A 292 15.24 16.83 1.59
N TYR A 293 16.05 16.50 0.58
CA TYR A 293 17.43 16.07 0.77
C TYR A 293 18.28 17.09 1.58
N PRO A 294 18.22 18.41 1.30
CA PRO A 294 18.97 19.41 2.05
C PRO A 294 18.61 19.48 3.54
N TYR A 295 17.37 19.16 3.92
CA TYR A 295 16.98 19.12 5.33
C TYR A 295 17.67 17.97 6.07
N PHE A 296 17.92 16.85 5.39
CA PHE A 296 18.62 15.72 5.98
C PHE A 296 20.14 15.89 6.03
N THR A 297 20.76 16.46 5.01
CA THR A 297 22.24 16.49 4.88
C THR A 297 22.86 17.88 5.10
N GLY A 298 22.07 18.95 4.99
CA GLY A 298 22.57 20.33 4.91
C GLY A 298 23.25 20.66 3.57
N GLN A 299 23.19 19.75 2.58
CA GLN A 299 23.81 19.90 1.27
C GLN A 299 22.74 20.01 0.18
N GLU A 300 23.01 20.84 -0.84
CA GLU A 300 22.14 20.88 -1.99
C GLU A 300 22.32 19.65 -2.89
N LEU A 301 21.20 19.21 -3.45
CA LEU A 301 21.16 18.20 -4.49
C LEU A 301 21.51 18.85 -5.83
N LYS A 302 22.79 19.18 -6.05
CA LYS A 302 23.23 19.73 -7.33
C LYS A 302 23.08 18.67 -8.42
N SER A 303 22.24 18.96 -9.41
CA SER A 303 22.12 18.24 -10.68
C SER A 303 23.39 18.28 -11.51
#